data_AF-A0A4S5EP15-F1
#
_entry.id   AF-A0A4S5EP15-F1
#
_cell.length_a   1.000
_cell.length_b   1.000
_cell.length_c   1.000
_cell.angle_alpha   90.00
_cell.angle_beta   90.00
_cell.angle_gamma   90.00
#
_symmetry.space_group_name_H-M   'P 1'
#
loop_
_entity.id
_entity.type
_entity.pdbx_description
1 polymer ?
#
loop_
_entity_poly.entity_id
_entity_poly.type
_entity_poly.pdbx_seq_one_letter_code
_entity_poly.pdbx_strand_id
1 'polypeptide(L)'
;MGSPVPGRSGRRLLGSRASVAPVAEVAGRRRDRHDRGAGRHPRQRDEAVHNGAKNDTLSTPTALTADFTAWHTVAVEWLPGRLSYYLDGRNVFTVLPARTQNGAATIPSTSPMHMALQLDTGCHDGIPCRDASTPAHISMYVDWIRTYAYGG
;
A
#
# COMPACT_ATOMS: atom_id res chain seq x y z
N MET A 1 -16.28 -33.12 -55.53
CA MET A 1 -16.11 -31.76 -54.95
C MET A 1 -17.07 -31.68 -53.77
N GLY A 2 -16.74 -31.45 -52.50
CA GLY A 2 -15.55 -31.13 -51.72
C GLY A 2 -16.07 -31.01 -50.27
N SER A 3 -15.30 -31.49 -49.30
CA SER A 3 -15.66 -32.02 -47.97
C SER A 3 -16.38 -31.09 -46.96
N PRO A 4 -17.01 -31.64 -45.89
CA PRO A 4 -17.32 -30.93 -44.66
C PRO A 4 -16.11 -30.96 -43.69
N VAL A 5 -15.84 -29.87 -42.96
CA VAL A 5 -14.82 -29.82 -41.89
C VAL A 5 -15.36 -28.97 -40.70
N PRO A 6 -15.09 -29.37 -39.43
CA PRO A 6 -15.87 -28.97 -38.27
C PRO A 6 -15.23 -27.85 -37.41
N GLY A 7 -16.05 -27.27 -36.52
CA GLY A 7 -15.69 -26.81 -35.18
C GLY A 7 -14.60 -25.74 -35.01
N ARG A 8 -14.99 -24.56 -34.55
CA ARG A 8 -14.17 -23.79 -33.61
C ARG A 8 -15.04 -23.15 -32.54
N SER A 9 -15.03 -23.81 -31.38
CA SER A 9 -15.29 -23.21 -30.08
C SER A 9 -14.36 -22.01 -29.90
N GLY A 10 -14.89 -20.82 -30.18
CA GLY A 10 -14.23 -19.56 -29.90
C GLY A 10 -14.57 -19.14 -28.49
N ARG A 11 -13.94 -19.79 -27.51
CA ARG A 11 -13.89 -19.33 -26.11
C ARG A 11 -13.33 -17.90 -26.15
N ARG A 12 -14.22 -16.89 -26.13
CA ARG A 12 -13.82 -15.50 -25.95
C ARG A 12 -13.29 -15.44 -24.53
N LEU A 13 -11.97 -15.61 -24.42
CA LEU A 13 -11.21 -15.39 -23.20
C LEU A 13 -11.68 -14.04 -22.68
N LEU A 14 -12.34 -14.09 -21.52
CA LEU A 14 -12.63 -12.96 -20.68
C LEU A 14 -11.34 -12.15 -20.61
N GLY A 15 -11.30 -11.03 -21.32
CA GLY A 15 -10.23 -10.06 -21.20
C GLY A 15 -10.23 -9.66 -19.75
N SER A 16 -9.24 -10.18 -19.01
CA SER A 16 -9.01 -9.84 -17.62
C SER A 16 -8.77 -8.34 -17.59
N ARG A 17 -9.83 -7.59 -17.30
CA ARG A 17 -9.70 -6.21 -16.85
C ARG A 17 -9.02 -6.33 -15.50
N ALA A 18 -7.69 -6.39 -15.51
CA ALA A 18 -6.88 -6.07 -14.35
C ALA A 18 -7.19 -4.61 -14.03
N SER A 19 -8.27 -4.41 -13.28
CA SER A 19 -8.59 -3.14 -12.67
C SER A 19 -7.55 -2.97 -11.57
N VAL A 20 -6.55 -2.14 -11.85
CA VAL A 20 -5.49 -1.87 -10.89
C VAL A 20 -5.77 -0.54 -10.20
N ALA A 21 -5.56 -0.60 -8.89
CA ALA A 21 -5.88 0.36 -7.86
C ALA A 21 -4.94 1.59 -7.89
N PRO A 22 -5.28 2.66 -7.16
CA PRO A 22 -4.82 4.00 -7.45
C PRO A 22 -3.40 4.28 -6.96
N VAL A 23 -2.68 5.15 -7.67
CA VAL A 23 -1.61 5.95 -7.06
C VAL A 23 -2.26 6.94 -6.11
N ALA A 24 -2.30 6.61 -4.83
CA ALA A 24 -2.82 7.48 -3.78
C ALA A 24 -1.70 8.38 -3.27
N GLU A 25 -1.84 9.68 -3.47
CA GLU A 25 -0.95 10.66 -2.85
C GLU A 25 -1.69 11.35 -1.72
N VAL A 26 -1.14 11.26 -0.51
CA VAL A 26 -1.73 11.85 0.70
C VAL A 26 -0.72 12.80 1.30
N ALA A 27 -1.10 14.07 1.43
CA ALA A 27 -0.41 15.01 2.30
C ALA A 27 -1.07 14.99 3.69
N GLY A 28 -0.33 14.68 4.75
CA GLY A 28 -0.86 14.71 6.12
C GLY A 28 0.05 15.38 7.14
N ARG A 29 -0.53 15.86 8.24
CA ARG A 29 0.14 16.56 9.36
C ARG A 29 -0.22 15.86 10.68
N ARG A 30 0.68 15.91 11.66
CA ARG A 30 0.33 15.95 13.09
C ARG A 30 0.80 17.30 13.62
N ARG A 31 -0.01 18.07 14.33
CA ARG A 31 0.55 19.21 15.09
C ARG A 31 -0.18 19.30 16.39
N ASP A 32 0.61 19.34 17.44
CA ASP A 32 0.41 20.26 18.54
C ASP A 32 1.74 20.92 18.85
N ARG A 33 1.71 22.26 18.96
CA ARG A 33 2.90 23.13 19.05
C ARG A 33 3.46 23.19 20.48
N HIS A 34 3.24 22.15 21.29
CA HIS A 34 3.61 22.14 22.71
C HIS A 34 4.39 20.93 23.21
N ASP A 35 4.74 19.98 22.34
CA ASP A 35 5.32 18.73 22.83
C ASP A 35 6.71 18.42 22.25
N ARG A 36 7.74 18.66 23.07
CA ARG A 36 9.02 17.96 22.97
C ARG A 36 8.89 16.68 23.81
N GLY A 37 8.16 15.68 23.29
CA GLY A 37 7.91 14.43 23.99
C GLY A 37 7.66 13.31 22.98
N ALA A 38 8.62 12.40 22.88
CA ALA A 38 8.65 11.35 21.90
C ALA A 38 7.75 10.18 22.33
N GLY A 39 6.74 9.85 21.52
CA GLY A 39 6.32 8.46 21.38
C GLY A 39 7.53 7.62 20.97
N ARG A 40 7.55 6.31 21.23
CA ARG A 40 8.74 5.50 20.95
C ARG A 40 9.15 5.50 19.45
N HIS A 41 8.22 5.83 18.54
CA HIS A 41 8.44 5.80 17.09
C HIS A 41 7.60 6.82 16.25
N PRO A 42 7.50 8.13 16.57
CA PRO A 42 6.76 9.11 15.76
C PRO A 42 7.35 9.32 14.37
N ARG A 43 8.50 8.69 14.11
CA ARG A 43 9.21 8.78 12.86
C ARG A 43 9.13 7.54 12.00
N GLN A 44 8.59 6.42 12.48
CA GLN A 44 8.71 5.15 11.76
C GLN A 44 7.43 4.79 11.02
N ARG A 45 7.59 4.36 9.77
CA ARG A 45 6.57 3.75 8.92
C ARG A 45 7.12 2.43 8.39
N ASP A 46 6.25 1.44 8.29
CA ASP A 46 6.51 0.20 7.58
C ASP A 46 5.66 0.15 6.31
N GLU A 47 6.26 -0.16 5.18
CA GLU A 47 5.55 -0.48 3.95
C GLU A 47 5.43 -1.99 3.84
N ALA A 48 4.19 -2.49 3.71
CA ALA A 48 3.93 -3.92 3.62
C ALA A 48 3.02 -4.26 2.44
N VAL A 49 3.26 -5.45 1.88
CA VAL A 49 2.36 -6.16 0.98
C VAL A 49 1.79 -7.35 1.73
N HIS A 50 0.47 -7.47 1.70
CA HIS A 50 -0.28 -8.61 2.22
C HIS A 50 -0.90 -9.34 1.03
N ASN A 51 -0.59 -10.63 0.85
CA ASN A 51 -1.16 -11.39 -0.27
C ASN A 51 -1.37 -12.88 0.01
N GLY A 52 -2.25 -13.49 -0.77
CA GLY A 52 -2.57 -14.92 -0.70
C GLY A 52 -3.49 -15.29 0.45
N ALA A 53 -4.01 -16.51 0.43
CA ALA A 53 -5.01 -17.00 1.38
C ALA A 53 -4.51 -17.07 2.84
N LYS A 54 -3.19 -17.07 3.04
CA LYS A 54 -2.55 -17.11 4.37
C LYS A 54 -2.12 -15.73 4.87
N ASN A 55 -2.44 -14.65 4.13
CA ASN A 55 -2.00 -13.30 4.45
C ASN A 55 -0.47 -13.18 4.55
N ASP A 56 0.25 -13.71 3.55
CA ASP A 56 1.70 -13.64 3.53
C ASP A 56 2.13 -12.18 3.45
N THR A 57 3.04 -11.80 4.35
CA THR A 57 3.54 -10.43 4.47
C THR A 57 4.93 -10.29 3.87
N LEU A 58 5.13 -9.24 3.08
CA LEU A 58 6.45 -8.74 2.68
C LEU A 58 6.53 -7.28 3.10
N SER A 59 7.46 -6.93 3.96
CA SER A 59 7.66 -5.55 4.42
C SER A 59 9.05 -5.03 4.08
N THR A 60 9.24 -3.71 4.21
CA THR A 60 10.58 -3.13 4.21
C THR A 60 11.45 -3.78 5.28
N PRO A 61 12.73 -4.08 4.98
CA PRO A 61 13.66 -4.68 5.96
C PRO A 61 14.11 -3.66 7.01
N THR A 62 13.84 -2.37 6.81
CA THR A 62 14.16 -1.30 7.76
C THR A 62 13.04 -0.28 7.75
N ALA A 63 12.61 0.12 8.95
CA ALA A 63 11.57 1.12 9.12
C ALA A 63 11.97 2.45 8.47
N LEU A 64 11.07 3.00 7.65
CA LEU A 64 11.24 4.31 7.06
C LEU A 64 11.19 5.37 8.14
N THR A 65 12.16 6.30 8.17
CA THR A 65 12.21 7.38 9.16
C THR A 65 11.87 8.75 8.56
N ALA A 66 10.83 9.43 9.04
CA ALA A 66 10.43 10.79 8.63
C ALA A 66 9.83 11.61 9.79
N ASP A 67 9.63 12.91 9.63
CA ASP A 67 8.94 13.75 10.64
C ASP A 67 7.47 13.95 10.26
N PHE A 68 6.60 13.02 10.67
CA PHE A 68 5.18 13.07 10.36
C PHE A 68 4.38 14.17 11.09
N THR A 69 5.07 15.14 11.72
CA THR A 69 4.45 16.41 12.13
C THR A 69 4.40 17.45 11.00
N ALA A 70 5.21 17.27 9.96
CA ALA A 70 5.18 18.06 8.72
C ALA A 70 4.28 17.42 7.66
N TRP A 71 3.92 18.20 6.63
CA TRP A 71 3.23 17.68 5.45
C TRP A 71 4.19 16.84 4.60
N HIS A 72 3.76 15.63 4.26
CA HIS A 72 4.52 14.69 3.43
C HIS A 72 3.65 14.11 2.35
N THR A 73 4.20 13.92 1.15
CA THR A 73 3.54 13.18 0.06
C THR A 73 3.89 11.70 0.21
N VAL A 74 2.91 10.83 0.44
CA VAL A 74 3.13 9.36 0.38
C VAL A 74 2.45 8.80 -0.85
N ALA A 75 3.10 7.89 -1.59
CA ALA A 75 2.49 7.26 -2.77
C ALA A 75 2.80 5.77 -2.90
N VAL A 76 1.91 5.06 -3.59
CA VAL A 76 2.09 3.67 -4.03
C VAL A 76 1.79 3.58 -5.52
N GLU A 77 2.78 3.23 -6.33
CA GLU A 77 2.60 2.82 -7.71
C GLU A 77 2.39 1.30 -7.73
N TRP A 78 1.23 0.86 -8.21
CA TRP A 78 0.91 -0.54 -8.41
C TRP A 78 0.75 -0.83 -9.89
N LEU A 79 1.69 -1.60 -10.42
CA LEU A 79 1.69 -2.08 -11.80
C LEU A 79 1.73 -3.61 -11.83
N PRO A 80 1.33 -4.26 -12.95
CA PRO A 80 1.36 -5.72 -13.05
C PRO A 80 2.73 -6.35 -12.75
N GLY A 81 3.82 -5.61 -13.02
CA GLY A 81 5.20 -6.09 -12.83
C GLY A 81 5.97 -5.43 -11.68
N ARG A 82 5.37 -4.50 -10.92
CA ARG A 82 6.08 -3.78 -9.86
C ARG A 82 5.12 -3.10 -8.90
N LEU A 83 5.47 -3.12 -7.62
CA LEU A 83 4.94 -2.22 -6.60
C LEU A 83 6.06 -1.29 -6.14
N SER A 84 5.82 0.01 -6.14
CA SER A 84 6.80 1.01 -5.74
C SER A 84 6.18 1.98 -4.75
N TYR A 85 6.81 2.15 -3.59
CA TYR A 85 6.36 3.04 -2.53
C TYR A 85 7.25 4.27 -2.51
N TYR A 86 6.63 5.42 -2.24
CA TYR A 86 7.31 6.71 -2.25
C TYR A 86 7.00 7.52 -0.98
N LEU A 87 7.99 8.28 -0.55
CA LEU A 87 7.86 9.38 0.43
C LEU A 87 8.51 10.63 -0.19
N ASP A 88 7.75 11.72 -0.26
CA ASP A 88 8.14 13.00 -0.85
C ASP A 88 8.75 12.85 -2.24
N GLY A 89 8.13 12.00 -3.07
CA GLY A 89 8.55 11.69 -4.44
C GLY A 89 9.78 10.79 -4.55
N ARG A 90 10.41 10.39 -3.44
CA ARG A 90 11.56 9.46 -3.44
C ARG A 90 11.06 8.02 -3.30
N ASN A 91 11.53 7.12 -4.16
CA ASN A 91 11.25 5.70 -4.01
C ASN A 91 11.95 5.18 -2.75
N VAL A 92 11.18 4.56 -1.85
CA VAL A 92 11.69 4.03 -0.58
C VAL A 92 11.60 2.51 -0.51
N PHE A 93 10.74 1.91 -1.34
CA PHE A 93 10.61 0.46 -1.41
C PHE A 93 10.12 0.06 -2.80
N THR A 94 10.69 -1.02 -3.33
CA THR A 94 10.25 -1.61 -4.59
C THR A 94 10.12 -3.11 -4.41
N VAL A 95 8.97 -3.64 -4.80
CA VAL A 95 8.67 -5.06 -4.85
C VAL A 95 8.61 -5.49 -6.31
N LEU A 96 9.34 -6.55 -6.64
CA LEU A 96 9.36 -7.18 -7.95
C LEU A 96 8.61 -8.52 -7.92
N PRO A 97 8.22 -9.07 -9.08
CA PRO A 97 7.51 -10.34 -9.16
C PRO A 97 8.38 -11.49 -8.63
N ALA A 98 7.87 -12.16 -7.61
CA ALA A 98 8.47 -13.32 -6.97
C ALA A 98 7.39 -14.12 -6.22
N ARG A 99 7.81 -15.09 -5.42
CA ARG A 99 6.96 -15.79 -4.46
C ARG A 99 7.48 -15.58 -3.04
N THR A 100 6.56 -15.37 -2.10
CA THR A 100 6.87 -15.38 -0.67
C THR A 100 7.24 -16.80 -0.22
N GLN A 101 7.74 -16.93 1.01
CA GLN A 101 8.09 -18.22 1.62
C GLN A 101 6.93 -19.22 1.67
N ASN A 102 5.68 -18.77 1.86
CA ASN A 102 4.51 -19.66 1.82
C ASN A 102 3.86 -19.74 0.43
N GLY A 103 4.53 -19.18 -0.58
CA GLY A 103 4.18 -19.34 -1.98
C GLY A 103 3.12 -18.39 -2.51
N ALA A 104 2.78 -17.27 -1.85
CA ALA A 104 1.96 -16.22 -2.44
C ALA A 104 2.75 -15.40 -3.48
N ALA A 105 2.07 -14.81 -4.46
CA ALA A 105 2.71 -13.83 -5.35
C ALA A 105 3.09 -12.57 -4.57
N THR A 106 4.23 -11.96 -4.86
CA THR A 106 4.61 -10.69 -4.23
C THR A 106 3.86 -9.48 -4.79
N ILE A 107 3.33 -9.58 -6.01
CA ILE A 107 2.45 -8.56 -6.61
C ILE A 107 1.02 -9.11 -6.62
N PRO A 108 0.08 -8.52 -5.88
CA PRO A 108 -1.30 -8.98 -5.92
C PRO A 108 -1.94 -8.62 -7.28
N SER A 109 -2.79 -9.53 -7.76
CA SER A 109 -3.45 -9.42 -9.08
C SER A 109 -4.80 -10.12 -9.12
N THR A 110 -5.27 -10.64 -7.98
CA THR A 110 -6.45 -11.51 -7.88
C THR A 110 -7.76 -10.72 -7.86
N SER A 111 -7.73 -9.45 -7.47
CA SER A 111 -8.90 -8.58 -7.39
C SER A 111 -8.50 -7.11 -7.54
N PRO A 112 -9.44 -6.24 -7.95
CA PRO A 112 -9.27 -4.80 -7.78
C PRO A 112 -9.06 -4.49 -6.29
N MET A 113 -8.21 -3.50 -5.99
CA MET A 113 -8.08 -2.96 -4.64
C MET A 113 -8.69 -1.56 -4.55
N HIS A 114 -9.11 -1.22 -3.34
CA HIS A 114 -9.59 0.11 -3.01
C HIS A 114 -8.56 0.79 -2.10
N MET A 115 -8.39 2.10 -2.26
CA MET A 115 -7.60 2.88 -1.31
C MET A 115 -8.42 3.12 -0.04
N ALA A 116 -7.77 2.90 1.10
CA ALA A 116 -8.32 3.12 2.42
C ALA A 116 -7.33 3.91 3.26
N LEU A 117 -7.84 4.80 4.10
CA LEU A 117 -7.08 5.52 5.11
C LEU A 117 -7.76 5.29 6.44
N GLN A 118 -6.98 4.85 7.42
CA GLN A 118 -7.46 4.55 8.76
C GLN A 118 -6.51 5.16 9.78
N LEU A 119 -7.09 5.81 10.79
CA LEU A 119 -6.39 6.18 12.01
C LEU A 119 -6.92 5.27 13.11
N ASP A 120 -6.07 4.40 13.62
CA ASP A 120 -6.43 3.41 14.63
C ASP A 120 -5.81 3.72 16.00
N THR A 121 -6.37 3.11 17.04
CA THR A 121 -5.81 3.09 18.38
C THR A 121 -4.99 1.82 18.60
N GLY A 122 -3.78 1.95 19.15
CA GLY A 122 -2.91 0.82 19.43
C GLY A 122 -3.31 -0.03 20.64
N CYS A 123 -2.32 -0.70 21.23
CA CYS A 123 -2.45 -1.71 22.29
C CYS A 123 -2.87 -3.11 21.79
N HIS A 124 -2.33 -3.48 20.64
CA HIS A 124 -2.40 -4.81 20.05
C HIS A 124 -1.12 -5.10 19.26
N ASP A 125 -1.02 -6.27 18.63
CA ASP A 125 0.18 -6.72 17.92
C ASP A 125 0.74 -5.64 16.97
N GLY A 126 2.01 -5.31 17.16
CA GLY A 126 2.77 -4.35 16.34
C GLY A 126 2.53 -2.87 16.64
N ILE A 127 1.51 -2.49 17.42
CA ILE A 127 1.21 -1.09 17.74
C ILE A 127 1.25 -0.87 19.26
N PRO A 128 2.21 -0.09 19.79
CA PRO A 128 2.36 0.08 21.23
C PRO A 128 1.11 0.71 21.87
N CYS A 129 0.85 0.35 23.13
CA CYS A 129 -0.16 1.02 23.93
C CYS A 129 0.22 2.51 24.11
N ARG A 130 -0.79 3.36 24.28
CA ARG A 130 -0.56 4.76 24.65
C ARG A 130 0.10 4.83 26.02
N ASP A 131 1.04 5.76 26.17
CA ASP A 131 1.70 6.07 27.43
C ASP A 131 1.70 7.58 27.70
N ALA A 132 2.38 8.01 28.76
CA ALA A 132 2.47 9.42 29.15
C ALA A 132 3.13 10.33 28.09
N SER A 133 3.85 9.77 27.12
CA SER A 133 4.45 10.51 26.00
C SER A 133 3.49 10.68 24.81
N THR A 134 2.31 10.06 24.85
CA THR A 134 1.36 10.09 23.73
C THR A 134 0.41 11.30 23.85
N PRO A 135 0.41 12.24 22.89
CA PRO A 135 -0.43 13.45 22.96
C PRO A 135 -1.92 13.12 23.10
N ALA A 136 -2.63 13.82 23.99
CA ALA A 136 -4.05 13.55 24.32
C ALA A 136 -4.92 13.34 23.08
N HIS A 137 -4.72 14.16 22.05
CA HIS A 137 -5.36 14.02 20.75
C HIS A 137 -4.36 13.61 19.66
N ILE A 138 -4.81 12.71 18.80
CA ILE A 138 -4.11 12.30 17.60
C ILE A 138 -5.06 12.55 16.44
N SER A 139 -4.59 13.28 15.43
CA SER A 139 -5.37 13.57 14.23
C SER A 139 -4.55 13.20 13.00
N MET A 140 -5.24 12.68 11.98
CA MET A 140 -4.70 12.52 10.63
C MET A 140 -5.38 13.58 9.76
N TYR A 141 -4.60 14.50 9.23
CA TYR A 141 -5.07 15.47 8.24
C TYR A 141 -4.77 14.92 6.85
N VAL A 142 -5.64 15.21 5.89
CA VAL A 142 -5.45 14.88 4.47
C VAL A 142 -5.75 16.16 3.69
N ASP A 143 -4.75 16.72 3.03
CA ASP A 143 -4.97 17.91 2.18
C ASP A 143 -5.67 17.51 0.87
N TRP A 144 -5.18 16.44 0.26
CA TRP A 144 -5.71 15.95 -1.00
C TRP A 144 -5.41 14.48 -1.22
N ILE A 145 -6.14 13.90 -2.17
CA ILE A 145 -5.95 12.57 -2.71
C ILE A 145 -6.02 12.64 -4.22
N ARG A 146 -5.09 11.96 -4.90
CA ARG A 146 -5.22 11.64 -6.33
C ARG A 146 -5.24 10.14 -6.52
N THR A 147 -5.80 9.71 -7.64
CA THR A 147 -5.88 8.31 -8.04
C THR A 147 -5.74 8.25 -9.54
N TYR A 148 -4.84 7.40 -10.03
CA TYR A 148 -4.56 7.28 -11.46
C TYR A 148 -4.80 5.83 -11.88
N ALA A 149 -5.45 5.66 -13.03
CA ALA A 149 -5.62 4.35 -13.65
C ALA A 149 -4.36 3.97 -14.43
N TYR A 150 -4.02 2.69 -14.44
CA TYR A 150 -3.00 2.17 -15.34
C TYR A 150 -3.54 2.15 -16.78
N GLY A 151 -2.86 2.87 -17.69
CA GLY A 151 -3.33 3.11 -19.06
C GLY A 151 -3.07 1.98 -20.06
N GLY A 152 -2.13 1.07 -19.77
CA GLY A 152 -1.66 0.05 -20.73
C GLY A 152 -0.68 0.60 -21.74
#